data_AF-A0A9D6LMJ2-F1
#
_entry.id   AF-A0A9D6LMJ2-F1
#
_cell.length_a   1.000
_cell.length_b   1.000
_cell.length_c   1.000
_cell.angle_alpha   90.00
_cell.angle_beta   90.00
_cell.angle_gamma   90.00
#
_symmetry.space_group_name_H-M   'P 1'
#
loop_
_entity.id
_entity.type
_entity.pdbx_description
1 polymer ?
#
loop_
_entity_poly.entity_id
_entity_poly.type
_entity_poly.pdbx_seq_one_letter_code
_entity_poly.pdbx_strand_id
1 'polypeptide(L)'
;MIEMLSGLLTPLIAVLVAYVAWQQWRTNQLRLKHELFDRRFALYEKMTSFIAEILTQGKVPANAETRLLRETKTAIFLFDKEIQDFVQELYRKAADLHALEAMLEKLEGEDRARNVDKQGEIKDWFTSQLHGCNARFSRFLLLGERRTMNRAQRKLLCSFTVFACVLLASIVGVSAFAIFQGIASTQGDVFDYVVFQHHLQWIMPSVMVLAGLLVTGIVGFVGFWIVLNDKIEH
;
A
#
# COMPACT_ATOMS: atom_id res chain seq x y z
N MET A 1 -42.95 -20.63 9.16
CA MET A 1 -42.35 -19.95 7.98
C MET A 1 -41.17 -19.05 8.35
N ILE A 2 -41.23 -18.29 9.45
CA ILE A 2 -40.15 -17.36 9.85
C ILE A 2 -38.85 -18.09 10.25
N GLU A 3 -38.94 -19.28 10.86
CA GLU A 3 -37.75 -20.05 11.29
C GLU A 3 -36.89 -20.59 10.13
N MET A 4 -37.49 -20.89 8.97
CA MET A 4 -36.73 -21.34 7.79
C MET A 4 -35.84 -20.24 7.20
N LEU A 5 -36.28 -18.98 7.26
CA LEU A 5 -35.50 -17.84 6.78
C LEU A 5 -34.32 -17.52 7.71
N SER A 6 -34.48 -17.73 9.03
CA SER A 6 -33.42 -17.50 10.01
C SER A 6 -32.27 -18.52 9.87
N GLY A 7 -32.59 -19.79 9.61
CA GLY A 7 -31.59 -20.84 9.41
C GLY A 7 -30.71 -20.67 8.16
N LEU A 8 -31.20 -19.97 7.12
CA LEU A 8 -30.46 -19.73 5.89
C LEU A 8 -29.52 -18.51 5.97
N LEU A 9 -29.70 -17.65 6.97
CA LEU A 9 -28.90 -16.43 7.13
C LEU A 9 -27.44 -16.75 7.50
N THR A 10 -27.23 -17.70 8.41
CA THR A 10 -25.91 -18.12 8.87
C THR A 10 -25.04 -18.70 7.75
N PRO A 11 -25.49 -19.67 6.92
CA PRO A 11 -24.68 -20.16 5.80
C PRO A 11 -24.46 -19.09 4.74
N LEU A 12 -25.41 -18.18 4.51
CA LEU A 12 -25.22 -17.06 3.59
C LEU A 12 -24.08 -16.15 4.05
N ILE A 13 -24.09 -15.74 5.32
CA ILE A 13 -23.01 -14.91 5.90
C ILE A 13 -21.67 -15.65 5.83
N ALA A 14 -21.65 -16.96 6.13
CA ALA A 14 -20.44 -17.76 6.05
C ALA A 14 -19.82 -17.78 4.63
N VAL A 15 -20.67 -17.95 3.60
CA VAL A 15 -20.23 -17.90 2.19
C VAL A 15 -19.67 -16.51 1.84
N LEU A 16 -20.31 -15.45 2.32
CA LEU A 16 -19.86 -14.08 2.08
C LEU A 16 -18.51 -13.77 2.76
N VAL A 17 -18.33 -14.18 4.00
CA VAL A 17 -17.06 -14.05 4.72
C VAL A 17 -15.96 -14.85 4.02
N ALA A 18 -16.24 -16.08 3.59
CA ALA A 18 -15.29 -16.90 2.84
C ALA A 18 -14.89 -16.24 1.50
N TYR A 19 -15.85 -15.64 0.80
CA TYR A 19 -15.59 -14.91 -0.44
C TYR A 19 -14.70 -13.68 -0.21
N VAL A 20 -15.01 -12.87 0.81
CA VAL A 20 -14.20 -11.69 1.17
C VAL A 20 -12.79 -12.09 1.57
N ALA A 21 -12.64 -13.14 2.39
CA ALA A 21 -11.33 -13.66 2.80
C ALA A 21 -10.50 -14.13 1.60
N TRP A 22 -11.12 -14.85 0.64
CA TRP A 22 -10.46 -15.25 -0.59
C TRP A 22 -9.99 -14.05 -1.43
N GLN A 23 -10.82 -13.01 -1.51
CA GLN A 23 -10.46 -11.79 -2.24
C GLN A 23 -9.35 -11.00 -1.54
N GLN A 24 -9.36 -10.94 -0.21
CA GLN A 24 -8.29 -10.33 0.58
C GLN A 24 -6.96 -11.08 0.37
N TRP A 25 -6.99 -12.41 0.42
CA TRP A 25 -5.80 -13.22 0.15
C TRP A 25 -5.24 -12.96 -1.25
N ARG A 26 -6.09 -12.94 -2.28
CA ARG A 26 -5.68 -12.64 -3.66
C ARG A 26 -5.08 -11.23 -3.80
N THR A 27 -5.64 -10.24 -3.10
CA THR A 27 -5.15 -8.86 -3.11
C THR A 27 -3.78 -8.75 -2.44
N ASN A 28 -3.60 -9.44 -1.31
CA ASN A 28 -2.32 -9.47 -0.59
C ASN A 28 -1.19 -10.08 -1.44
N GLN A 29 -1.49 -11.11 -2.23
CA GLN A 29 -0.52 -11.70 -3.16
C GLN A 29 -0.07 -10.72 -4.25
N LEU A 30 -0.98 -9.89 -4.76
CA LEU A 30 -0.64 -8.85 -5.74
C LEU A 30 0.17 -7.72 -5.10
N ARG A 31 -0.19 -7.33 -3.88
CA ARG A 31 0.54 -6.32 -3.11
C ARG A 31 1.99 -6.73 -2.88
N LEU A 32 2.24 -7.99 -2.51
CA LEU A 32 3.60 -8.50 -2.32
C LEU A 32 4.47 -8.37 -3.58
N LYS A 33 3.89 -8.65 -4.76
CA LYS A 33 4.60 -8.50 -6.04
C LYS A 33 4.91 -7.04 -6.36
N HIS A 34 3.97 -6.14 -6.08
CA HIS A 34 4.16 -4.70 -6.27
C HIS A 34 5.24 -4.16 -5.34
N GLU A 35 5.22 -4.54 -4.06
CA GLU A 35 6.23 -4.09 -3.08
C GLU A 35 7.64 -4.59 -3.45
N LEU A 36 7.76 -5.80 -3.99
CA LEU A 36 9.05 -6.29 -4.52
C LEU A 36 9.53 -5.50 -5.74
N PHE A 37 8.61 -5.15 -6.65
CA PHE A 37 8.93 -4.32 -7.80
C PHE A 37 9.38 -2.92 -7.37
N ASP A 38 8.64 -2.25 -6.49
CA ASP A 38 8.97 -0.92 -6.00
C ASP A 38 10.35 -0.89 -5.35
N ARG A 39 10.67 -1.90 -4.54
CA ARG A 39 12.00 -2.03 -3.92
C ARG A 39 13.12 -2.20 -4.95
N ARG A 40 12.89 -2.97 -6.01
CA ARG A 40 13.86 -3.17 -7.10
C ARG A 40 14.02 -1.90 -7.94
N PHE A 41 12.93 -1.23 -8.27
CA PHE A 41 12.93 0.01 -9.03
C PHE A 41 13.62 1.15 -8.26
N ALA A 42 13.34 1.28 -6.97
CA ALA A 42 14.01 2.26 -6.11
C ALA A 42 15.53 2.09 -6.14
N LEU A 43 16.02 0.84 -6.14
CA LEU A 43 17.46 0.58 -6.21
C LEU A 43 18.05 0.96 -7.57
N TYR A 44 17.36 0.60 -8.65
CA TYR A 44 17.72 0.99 -10.02
C TYR A 44 17.83 2.53 -10.16
N GLU A 45 16.86 3.26 -9.61
CA GLU A 45 16.87 4.72 -9.58
C GLU A 45 18.08 5.27 -8.80
N LYS A 46 18.43 4.69 -7.64
CA LYS A 46 19.62 5.11 -6.89
C LYS A 46 20.92 4.90 -7.67
N MET A 47 21.07 3.76 -8.33
CA MET A 47 22.27 3.46 -9.12
C MET A 47 22.40 4.37 -10.34
N THR A 48 21.32 4.56 -11.09
CA THR A 48 21.33 5.44 -12.27
C THR A 48 21.51 6.90 -11.88
N SER A 49 20.87 7.36 -10.80
CA SER A 49 21.08 8.70 -10.26
C SER A 49 22.53 8.92 -9.82
N PHE A 50 23.17 7.93 -9.20
CA PHE A 50 24.58 8.01 -8.81
C PHE A 50 25.50 8.14 -10.03
N ILE A 51 25.28 7.31 -11.06
CA ILE A 51 26.04 7.40 -12.31
C ILE A 51 25.84 8.77 -12.98
N ALA A 52 24.59 9.22 -13.09
CA ALA A 52 24.26 10.51 -13.67
C ALA A 52 24.88 11.68 -12.89
N GLU A 53 24.93 11.60 -11.55
CA GLU A 53 25.56 12.61 -10.71
C GLU A 53 27.07 12.72 -10.98
N ILE A 54 27.79 11.60 -11.11
CA ILE A 54 29.21 11.60 -11.47
C ILE A 54 29.43 12.19 -12.87
N LEU A 55 28.61 11.81 -13.85
CA LEU A 55 28.75 12.28 -15.22
C LEU A 55 28.42 13.77 -15.37
N THR A 56 27.42 14.26 -14.63
CA THR A 56 27.00 15.68 -14.67
C THR A 56 27.98 16.59 -13.95
N GLN A 57 28.50 16.17 -12.79
CA GLN A 57 29.47 16.96 -12.03
C GLN A 57 30.89 16.82 -12.57
N GLY A 58 31.17 15.74 -13.30
CA GLY A 58 32.51 15.37 -13.74
C GLY A 58 33.46 15.05 -12.59
N LYS A 59 32.94 14.87 -11.38
CA LYS A 59 33.68 14.54 -10.16
C LYS A 59 32.85 13.66 -9.23
N VAL A 60 33.51 12.94 -8.33
CA VAL A 60 32.80 12.16 -7.31
C VAL A 60 32.34 13.09 -6.18
N PRO A 61 31.04 13.18 -5.88
CA PRO A 61 30.56 13.99 -4.76
C PRO A 61 31.08 13.43 -3.43
N ALA A 62 31.36 14.32 -2.48
CA ALA A 62 31.80 13.92 -1.15
C ALA A 62 30.77 12.96 -0.51
N ASN A 63 31.27 11.81 -0.01
CA ASN A 63 30.47 10.74 0.59
C ASN A 63 29.53 9.98 -0.36
N ALA A 64 29.57 10.22 -1.67
CA ALA A 64 28.69 9.54 -2.63
C ALA A 64 28.95 8.03 -2.66
N GLU A 65 30.20 7.60 -2.56
CA GLU A 65 30.59 6.18 -2.46
C GLU A 65 29.99 5.47 -1.24
N THR A 66 30.12 6.08 -0.06
CA THR A 66 29.56 5.56 1.19
C THR A 66 28.03 5.52 1.13
N ARG A 67 27.42 6.53 0.49
CA ARG A 67 25.98 6.57 0.25
C ARG A 67 25.54 5.43 -0.65
N LEU A 68 26.23 5.19 -1.76
CA LEU A 68 25.97 4.08 -2.66
C LEU A 68 26.04 2.75 -1.89
N LEU A 69 27.13 2.50 -1.15
CA LEU A 69 27.27 1.28 -0.35
C LEU A 69 26.12 1.08 0.64
N ARG A 70 25.70 2.15 1.33
CA ARG A 70 24.60 2.07 2.30
C ARG A 70 23.27 1.76 1.61
N GLU A 71 22.99 2.41 0.49
CA GLU A 71 21.74 2.29 -0.23
C GLU A 71 21.65 0.95 -1.00
N THR A 72 22.78 0.39 -1.40
CA THR A 72 22.85 -0.90 -2.11
C THR A 72 23.03 -2.12 -1.22
N LYS A 73 23.13 -2.01 0.11
CA LYS A 73 23.17 -3.18 1.00
C LYS A 73 21.98 -4.11 0.80
N THR A 74 20.79 -3.53 0.56
CA THR A 74 19.55 -4.29 0.33
C THR A 74 19.55 -5.01 -1.02
N ALA A 75 20.45 -4.67 -1.94
CA ALA A 75 20.59 -5.31 -3.25
C ALA A 75 20.85 -6.82 -3.13
N ILE A 76 21.60 -7.21 -2.10
CA ILE A 76 21.99 -8.61 -1.83
C ILE A 76 20.77 -9.52 -1.68
N PHE A 77 19.65 -8.98 -1.17
CA PHE A 77 18.41 -9.75 -0.96
C PHE A 77 17.42 -9.64 -2.12
N LEU A 78 17.56 -8.64 -2.99
CA LEU A 78 16.57 -8.30 -4.02
C LEU A 78 16.96 -8.78 -5.43
N PHE A 79 18.26 -8.93 -5.67
CA PHE A 79 18.85 -9.21 -6.98
C PHE A 79 19.86 -10.36 -6.95
N ASP A 80 20.07 -10.94 -8.14
CA ASP A 80 21.03 -12.00 -8.37
C ASP A 80 22.49 -11.50 -8.28
N LYS A 81 23.43 -12.45 -8.19
CA LYS A 81 24.87 -12.18 -8.05
C LYS A 81 25.42 -11.25 -9.14
N GLU A 82 24.90 -11.33 -10.36
CA GLU A 82 25.31 -10.46 -11.48
C GLU A 82 25.16 -8.96 -11.15
N ILE A 83 24.02 -8.58 -10.56
CA ILE A 83 23.77 -7.18 -10.18
C ILE A 83 24.61 -6.78 -8.96
N GLN A 84 24.86 -7.71 -8.05
CA GLN A 84 25.72 -7.47 -6.88
C GLN A 84 27.18 -7.19 -7.32
N ASP A 85 27.70 -8.02 -8.23
CA ASP A 85 29.03 -7.85 -8.81
C ASP A 85 29.11 -6.51 -9.56
N PHE A 86 28.05 -6.13 -10.30
CA PHE A 86 27.97 -4.83 -10.97
C PHE A 86 28.00 -3.63 -10.01
N VAL A 87 27.23 -3.68 -8.91
CA VAL A 87 27.26 -2.63 -7.87
C VAL A 87 28.64 -2.51 -7.24
N GLN A 88 29.31 -3.64 -6.99
CA GLN A 88 30.65 -3.64 -6.43
C GLN A 88 31.67 -3.04 -7.41
N GLU A 89 31.54 -3.33 -8.70
CA GLU A 89 32.37 -2.72 -9.74
C GLU A 89 32.14 -1.21 -9.83
N LEU A 90 30.88 -0.77 -9.76
CA LEU A 90 30.50 0.65 -9.73
C LEU A 90 31.15 1.39 -8.56
N TYR A 91 31.10 0.79 -7.36
CA TYR A 91 31.74 1.32 -6.17
C TYR A 91 33.26 1.41 -6.34
N ARG A 92 33.92 0.35 -6.82
CA ARG A 92 35.37 0.34 -7.03
C ARG A 92 35.81 1.43 -8.00
N LYS A 93 35.12 1.57 -9.14
CA LYS A 93 35.42 2.61 -10.14
C LYS A 93 35.21 4.02 -9.60
N ALA A 94 34.19 4.23 -8.75
CA ALA A 94 33.99 5.52 -8.09
C ALA A 94 35.11 5.83 -7.09
N ALA A 95 35.52 4.87 -6.27
CA ALA A 95 36.63 5.03 -5.33
C ALA A 95 37.97 5.29 -6.06
N ASP A 96 38.23 4.58 -7.16
CA ASP A 96 39.41 4.82 -8.00
C ASP A 96 39.41 6.25 -8.57
N LEU A 97 38.25 6.74 -9.06
CA LEU A 97 38.11 8.10 -9.57
C LEU A 97 38.35 9.15 -8.49
N HIS A 98 37.78 8.98 -7.31
CA HIS A 98 37.98 9.90 -6.19
C HIS A 98 39.43 9.91 -5.70
N ALA A 99 40.11 8.76 -5.68
CA ALA A 99 41.53 8.69 -5.37
C ALA A 99 42.38 9.44 -6.41
N LEU A 100 42.07 9.27 -7.70
CA LEU A 100 42.73 9.99 -8.79
C LEU A 100 42.52 11.50 -8.71
N GLU A 101 41.30 11.95 -8.38
CA GLU A 101 40.96 13.35 -8.17
C GLU A 101 41.74 13.95 -7.00
N ALA A 102 41.82 13.24 -5.87
CA ALA A 102 42.59 13.68 -4.70
C ALA A 102 44.10 13.80 -4.95
N MET A 103 44.64 13.02 -5.90
CA MET A 103 46.04 13.10 -6.32
C MET A 103 46.31 14.22 -7.34
N LEU A 104 45.28 14.71 -8.03
CA LEU A 104 45.43 15.63 -9.16
C LEU A 104 46.12 16.95 -8.77
N GLU A 105 45.83 17.47 -7.58
CA GLU A 105 46.43 18.72 -7.07
C GLU A 105 47.93 18.59 -6.73
N LYS A 106 48.41 17.35 -6.51
CA LYS A 106 49.79 17.08 -6.08
C LYS A 106 50.72 16.67 -7.22
N LEU A 107 50.16 16.44 -8.41
CA LEU A 107 50.91 15.95 -9.57
C LEU A 107 51.18 17.09 -10.55
N GLU A 108 52.37 17.08 -11.15
CA GLU A 108 52.80 18.07 -12.15
C GLU A 108 53.29 17.37 -13.43
N GLY A 109 53.35 18.13 -14.53
CA GLY A 109 53.90 17.66 -15.81
C GLY A 109 53.19 16.43 -16.38
N GLU A 110 53.99 15.42 -16.77
CA GLU A 110 53.53 14.21 -17.47
C GLU A 110 52.64 13.32 -16.59
N ASP A 111 52.90 13.25 -15.28
CA ASP A 111 52.11 12.40 -14.37
C ASP A 111 50.71 12.96 -14.12
N ARG A 112 50.56 14.29 -14.21
CA ARG A 112 49.25 14.94 -14.20
C ARG A 112 48.44 14.57 -15.45
N ALA A 113 49.07 14.57 -16.63
CA ALA A 113 48.42 14.16 -17.87
C ALA A 113 47.96 12.70 -17.79
N ARG A 114 48.84 11.78 -17.35
CA ARG A 114 48.49 10.37 -17.14
C ARG A 114 47.32 10.16 -16.18
N ASN A 115 47.21 10.98 -15.13
CA ASN A 115 46.10 10.91 -14.17
C ASN A 115 44.79 11.35 -14.84
N VAL A 116 44.80 12.49 -15.54
CA VAL A 116 43.62 12.99 -16.27
C VAL A 116 43.13 11.98 -17.30
N ASP A 117 44.03 11.32 -18.03
CA ASP A 117 43.68 10.27 -19.00
C ASP A 117 42.96 9.10 -18.31
N LYS A 118 43.49 8.61 -17.17
CA LYS A 118 42.83 7.56 -16.37
C LYS A 118 41.46 7.98 -15.84
N GLN A 119 41.30 9.25 -15.43
CA GLN A 119 39.99 9.76 -15.04
C GLN A 119 39.01 9.75 -16.23
N GLY A 120 39.50 10.09 -17.43
CA GLY A 120 38.76 9.99 -18.69
C GLY A 120 38.26 8.56 -18.94
N GLU A 121 39.14 7.57 -18.88
CA GLU A 121 38.79 6.15 -19.06
C GLU A 121 37.69 5.69 -18.09
N ILE A 122 37.77 6.12 -16.82
CA ILE A 122 36.75 5.77 -15.82
C ILE A 122 35.41 6.48 -16.12
N LYS A 123 35.43 7.74 -16.54
CA LYS A 123 34.22 8.50 -16.92
C LYS A 123 33.56 7.92 -18.17
N ASP A 124 34.35 7.50 -19.15
CA ASP A 124 33.86 6.79 -20.35
C ASP A 124 33.23 5.45 -19.96
N TRP A 125 33.85 4.73 -19.02
CA TRP A 125 33.25 3.52 -18.47
C TRP A 125 31.90 3.81 -17.80
N PHE A 126 31.77 4.84 -16.94
CA PHE A 126 30.48 5.22 -16.35
C PHE A 126 29.42 5.58 -17.40
N THR A 127 29.82 6.28 -18.46
CA THR A 127 28.93 6.62 -19.59
C THR A 127 28.41 5.37 -20.27
N SER A 128 29.28 4.39 -20.55
CA SER A 128 28.88 3.11 -21.14
C SER A 128 27.90 2.33 -20.24
N GLN A 129 28.13 2.38 -18.92
CA GLN A 129 27.27 1.69 -17.97
C GLN A 129 25.90 2.35 -17.85
N LEU A 130 25.79 3.68 -17.95
CA LEU A 130 24.49 4.37 -17.92
C LEU A 130 23.57 3.88 -19.05
N HIS A 131 24.11 3.74 -20.27
CA HIS A 131 23.36 3.23 -21.41
C HIS A 131 23.02 1.73 -21.26
N GLY A 132 23.95 0.93 -20.74
CA GLY A 132 23.77 -0.52 -20.53
C GLY A 132 22.89 -0.90 -19.33
N CYS A 133 22.67 0.03 -18.38
CA CYS A 133 21.97 -0.23 -17.13
C CYS A 133 20.52 -0.70 -17.38
N ASN A 134 19.80 -0.01 -18.27
CA ASN A 134 18.43 -0.38 -18.64
C ASN A 134 18.31 -1.83 -19.12
N ALA A 135 19.25 -2.31 -19.94
CA ALA A 135 19.23 -3.66 -20.46
C ALA A 135 19.41 -4.70 -19.35
N ARG A 136 20.36 -4.48 -18.43
CA ARG A 136 20.62 -5.38 -17.29
C ARG A 136 19.47 -5.44 -16.30
N PHE A 137 18.85 -4.30 -16.00
CA PHE A 137 17.72 -4.24 -15.07
C PHE A 137 16.37 -4.59 -15.68
N SER A 138 16.23 -4.58 -17.01
CA SER A 138 14.97 -4.86 -17.71
C SER A 138 14.31 -6.16 -17.25
N ARG A 139 15.08 -7.24 -17.08
CA ARG A 139 14.59 -8.53 -16.61
C ARG A 139 13.90 -8.45 -15.24
N PHE A 140 14.35 -7.55 -14.38
CA PHE A 140 13.81 -7.36 -13.03
C PHE A 140 12.70 -6.29 -12.98
N LEU A 141 12.61 -5.44 -14.01
CA LEU A 141 11.69 -4.30 -14.12
C LEU A 141 10.47 -4.57 -15.02
N LEU A 142 10.40 -5.71 -15.70
CA LEU A 142 9.20 -6.10 -16.44
C LEU A 142 8.08 -6.46 -15.47
N LEU A 143 7.22 -5.48 -15.19
CA LEU A 143 6.01 -5.66 -14.40
C LEU A 143 4.99 -6.42 -15.27
N GLY A 144 4.81 -7.70 -14.97
CA GLY A 144 3.78 -8.52 -15.62
C GLY A 144 2.43 -7.82 -15.54
N GLU A 145 1.92 -7.45 -16.71
CA GLU A 145 0.57 -6.96 -17.05
C GLU A 145 -0.21 -6.32 -15.88
N ARG A 146 -0.29 -4.98 -15.89
CA ARG A 146 -1.12 -4.17 -14.99
C ARG A 146 -2.60 -4.52 -15.18
N ARG A 147 -3.08 -5.60 -14.55
CA ARG A 147 -4.52 -5.88 -14.46
C ARG A 147 -5.11 -4.93 -13.42
N THR A 148 -5.50 -3.75 -13.89
CA THR A 148 -6.36 -2.85 -13.12
C THR A 148 -7.57 -3.65 -12.69
N MET A 149 -7.89 -3.59 -11.39
CA MET A 149 -9.05 -4.26 -10.84
C MET A 149 -10.28 -3.74 -11.60
N ASN A 150 -11.04 -4.64 -12.24
CA ASN A 150 -12.14 -4.25 -13.12
C ASN A 150 -13.10 -3.34 -12.33
N ARG A 151 -13.45 -2.15 -12.86
CA ARG A 151 -14.30 -1.15 -12.16
C ARG A 151 -15.56 -1.76 -11.55
N ALA A 152 -16.10 -2.80 -12.19
CA ALA A 152 -17.22 -3.59 -11.72
C ALA A 152 -16.97 -4.28 -10.36
N GLN A 153 -15.78 -4.87 -10.15
CA GLN A 153 -15.44 -5.57 -8.91
C GLN A 153 -15.24 -4.62 -7.73
N ARG A 154 -14.72 -3.41 -7.99
CA ARG A 154 -14.54 -2.37 -6.95
C ARG A 154 -15.87 -1.75 -6.52
N LYS A 155 -16.78 -1.53 -7.49
CA LYS A 155 -18.17 -1.12 -7.22
C LYS A 155 -18.95 -2.19 -6.47
N LEU A 156 -18.78 -3.47 -6.84
CA LEU A 156 -19.37 -4.58 -6.11
C LEU A 156 -18.90 -4.64 -4.67
N LEU A 157 -17.59 -4.46 -4.43
CA LEU A 157 -17.04 -4.46 -3.08
C LEU A 157 -17.63 -3.35 -2.22
N CYS A 158 -17.64 -2.10 -2.72
CA CYS A 158 -18.21 -0.96 -1.98
C CYS A 158 -19.70 -1.16 -1.71
N SER A 159 -20.46 -1.62 -2.71
CA SER A 159 -21.89 -1.89 -2.51
C SER A 159 -22.14 -2.99 -1.49
N PHE A 160 -21.23 -3.98 -1.41
CA PHE A 160 -21.35 -5.09 -0.48
C PHE A 160 -21.03 -4.69 0.97
N THR A 161 -19.99 -3.87 1.18
CA THR A 161 -19.65 -3.38 2.53
C THR A 161 -20.78 -2.53 3.12
N VAL A 162 -21.41 -1.71 2.29
CA VAL A 162 -22.54 -0.87 2.70
C VAL A 162 -23.74 -1.73 3.09
N PHE A 163 -24.04 -2.75 2.29
CA PHE A 163 -25.13 -3.67 2.58
C PHE A 163 -24.90 -4.45 3.89
N ALA A 164 -23.66 -4.90 4.13
CA ALA A 164 -23.28 -5.58 5.36
C ALA A 164 -23.42 -4.68 6.60
N CYS A 165 -23.02 -3.41 6.53
CA CYS A 165 -23.18 -2.46 7.63
C CYS A 165 -24.66 -2.20 7.97
N VAL A 166 -25.51 -2.04 6.95
CA VAL A 166 -26.95 -1.84 7.14
C VAL A 166 -27.57 -3.08 7.77
N LEU A 167 -27.21 -4.27 7.29
CA LEU A 167 -27.74 -5.54 7.81
C LEU A 167 -27.34 -5.78 9.27
N LEU A 168 -26.08 -5.47 9.63
CA LEU A 168 -25.61 -5.53 11.03
C LEU A 168 -26.34 -4.53 11.93
N ALA A 169 -26.56 -3.29 11.47
CA ALA A 169 -27.30 -2.30 12.23
C ALA A 169 -28.76 -2.72 12.48
N SER A 170 -29.42 -3.34 11.48
CA SER A 170 -30.76 -3.88 11.63
C SER A 170 -30.82 -5.04 12.62
N ILE A 171 -29.85 -5.97 12.59
CA ILE A 171 -29.80 -7.11 13.52
C ILE A 171 -29.59 -6.61 14.97
N VAL A 172 -28.72 -5.64 15.20
CA VAL A 172 -28.49 -5.06 16.53
C VAL A 172 -29.76 -4.37 17.05
N GLY A 173 -30.48 -3.63 16.20
CA GLY A 173 -31.74 -3.00 16.55
C GLY A 173 -32.82 -4.00 16.99
N VAL A 174 -32.99 -5.09 16.23
CA VAL A 174 -33.98 -6.13 16.55
C VAL A 174 -33.61 -6.89 17.83
N SER A 175 -32.32 -7.15 18.05
CA SER A 175 -31.82 -7.83 19.24
C SER A 175 -32.03 -6.99 20.50
N ALA A 176 -31.75 -5.69 20.43
CA ALA A 176 -31.99 -4.75 21.53
C ALA A 176 -33.48 -4.67 21.89
N PHE A 177 -34.36 -4.66 20.88
CA PHE A 177 -35.81 -4.66 21.09
C PHE A 177 -36.31 -5.95 21.75
N ALA A 178 -35.79 -7.11 21.35
CA ALA A 178 -36.16 -8.40 21.92
C ALA A 178 -35.70 -8.56 23.38
N ILE A 179 -34.47 -8.15 23.70
CA ILE A 179 -33.96 -8.13 25.08
C ILE A 179 -34.82 -7.21 25.96
N PHE A 180 -35.20 -6.05 25.42
CA PHE A 180 -36.06 -5.11 26.12
C PHE A 180 -37.46 -5.69 26.43
N GLN A 181 -38.09 -6.40 25.49
CA GLN A 181 -39.36 -7.09 25.76
C GLN A 181 -39.22 -8.26 26.75
N GLY A 182 -38.11 -9.00 26.70
CA GLY A 182 -37.83 -10.07 27.65
C GLY A 182 -37.74 -9.57 29.09
N ILE A 183 -37.03 -8.46 29.31
CA ILE A 183 -36.90 -7.80 30.62
C ILE A 183 -38.27 -7.31 31.12
N ALA A 184 -39.11 -6.75 30.24
CA ALA A 184 -40.46 -6.32 30.62
C ALA A 184 -41.33 -7.50 31.12
N SER A 185 -41.20 -8.69 30.50
CA SER A 185 -42.01 -9.85 30.86
C SER A 185 -41.63 -10.56 32.16
N THR A 186 -40.43 -10.31 32.71
CA THR A 186 -39.92 -11.02 33.90
C THR A 186 -40.17 -10.30 35.22
N GLN A 187 -40.61 -9.04 35.21
CA GLN A 187 -41.09 -8.36 36.41
C GLN A 187 -42.61 -8.58 36.58
N GLY A 188 -42.94 -9.57 37.40
CA GLY A 188 -44.32 -9.99 37.71
C GLY A 188 -45.05 -9.13 38.74
N ASP A 189 -44.83 -7.82 38.79
CA ASP A 189 -45.65 -6.91 39.61
C ASP A 189 -46.62 -6.12 38.73
N VAL A 190 -47.89 -6.49 38.84
CA VAL A 190 -49.03 -6.06 38.01
C VAL A 190 -49.29 -4.55 38.07
N PHE A 191 -48.62 -3.81 38.96
CA PHE A 191 -48.82 -2.36 39.13
C PHE A 191 -47.78 -1.46 38.44
N ASP A 192 -46.60 -1.96 38.07
CA ASP A 192 -45.57 -1.15 37.38
C ASP A 192 -45.66 -1.23 35.85
N TYR A 193 -46.41 -2.19 35.30
CA TYR A 193 -46.50 -2.38 33.85
C TYR A 193 -47.18 -1.21 33.13
N VAL A 194 -48.20 -0.60 33.75
CA VAL A 194 -48.95 0.54 33.16
C VAL A 194 -48.11 1.82 33.19
N VAL A 195 -47.39 2.07 34.28
CA VAL A 195 -46.50 3.24 34.43
C VAL A 195 -45.29 3.09 33.50
N PHE A 196 -44.74 1.87 33.39
CA PHE A 196 -43.66 1.57 32.47
C PHE A 196 -44.09 1.66 31.00
N GLN A 197 -45.29 1.15 30.64
CA GLN A 197 -45.86 1.34 29.29
C GLN A 197 -46.05 2.82 28.96
N HIS A 198 -46.57 3.60 29.89
CA HIS A 198 -46.76 5.03 29.70
C HIS A 198 -45.40 5.72 29.45
N HIS A 199 -44.38 5.45 30.26
CA HIS A 199 -43.03 5.98 30.05
C HIS A 199 -42.39 5.52 28.73
N LEU A 200 -42.62 4.27 28.33
CA LEU A 200 -42.17 3.74 27.05
C LEU A 200 -42.81 4.44 25.85
N GLN A 201 -44.09 4.78 25.96
CA GLN A 201 -44.82 5.50 24.91
C GLN A 201 -44.23 6.89 24.66
N TRP A 202 -43.60 7.49 25.68
CA TRP A 202 -42.86 8.76 25.57
C TRP A 202 -41.43 8.58 25.03
N ILE A 203 -40.75 7.46 25.34
CA ILE A 203 -39.34 7.24 24.99
C ILE A 203 -39.19 6.62 23.58
N MET A 204 -40.10 5.73 23.18
CA MET A 204 -40.05 5.03 21.88
C MET A 204 -39.96 5.96 20.66
N PRO A 205 -40.74 7.06 20.57
CA PRO A 205 -40.63 7.98 19.43
C PRO A 205 -39.23 8.58 19.33
N SER A 206 -38.62 8.96 20.46
CA SER A 206 -37.27 9.53 20.49
C SER A 206 -36.21 8.52 20.09
N VAL A 207 -36.34 7.27 20.54
CA VAL A 207 -35.42 6.17 20.16
C VAL A 207 -35.57 5.81 18.68
N MET A 208 -36.80 5.77 18.14
CA MET A 208 -37.04 5.52 16.72
C MET A 208 -36.50 6.66 15.84
N VAL A 209 -36.62 7.92 16.28
CA VAL A 209 -36.04 9.08 15.58
C VAL A 209 -34.51 9.02 15.61
N LEU A 210 -33.89 8.68 16.74
CA LEU A 210 -32.44 8.52 16.86
C LEU A 210 -31.92 7.37 15.99
N ALA A 211 -32.60 6.22 15.98
CA ALA A 211 -32.27 5.11 15.10
C ALA A 211 -32.43 5.50 13.62
N GLY A 212 -33.50 6.22 13.28
CA GLY A 212 -33.71 6.80 11.95
C GLY A 212 -32.54 7.69 11.54
N LEU A 213 -32.17 8.68 12.36
CA LEU A 213 -31.06 9.61 12.11
C LEU A 213 -29.70 8.91 11.99
N LEU A 214 -29.45 7.84 12.76
CA LEU A 214 -28.26 7.02 12.62
C LEU A 214 -28.23 6.32 11.26
N VAL A 215 -29.35 5.76 10.82
CA VAL A 215 -29.45 5.10 9.50
C VAL A 215 -29.28 6.12 8.37
N THR A 216 -29.96 7.28 8.41
CA THR A 216 -29.78 8.32 7.39
C THR A 216 -28.37 8.91 7.40
N GLY A 217 -27.77 9.05 8.58
CA GLY A 217 -26.39 9.52 8.75
C GLY A 217 -25.38 8.55 8.15
N ILE A 218 -25.54 7.24 8.36
CA ILE A 218 -24.69 6.20 7.76
C ILE A 218 -24.86 6.18 6.24
N VAL A 219 -26.10 6.25 5.73
CA VAL A 219 -26.37 6.28 4.28
C VAL A 219 -25.77 7.55 3.64
N GLY A 220 -25.92 8.70 4.28
CA GLY A 220 -25.35 9.97 3.83
C GLY A 220 -23.82 9.97 3.86
N PHE A 221 -23.21 9.43 4.93
CA PHE A 221 -21.76 9.31 5.04
C PHE A 221 -21.17 8.36 3.99
N VAL A 222 -21.84 7.25 3.72
CA VAL A 222 -21.47 6.31 2.65
C VAL A 222 -21.58 7.00 1.28
N GLY A 223 -22.68 7.70 1.00
CA GLY A 223 -22.86 8.43 -0.26
C GLY A 223 -21.80 9.52 -0.46
N PHE A 224 -21.49 10.25 0.61
CA PHE A 224 -20.43 11.25 0.61
C PHE A 224 -19.05 10.63 0.40
N TRP A 225 -18.76 9.50 1.05
CA TRP A 225 -17.48 8.77 0.89
C TRP A 225 -17.29 8.27 -0.55
N ILE A 226 -18.37 7.80 -1.20
CA ILE A 226 -18.37 7.41 -2.62
C ILE A 226 -18.00 8.61 -3.52
N VAL A 227 -18.62 9.77 -3.30
CA VAL A 227 -18.34 10.98 -4.08
C VAL A 227 -16.94 11.51 -3.82
N LEU A 228 -16.46 11.44 -2.58
CA LEU A 228 -15.12 11.91 -2.21
C LEU A 228 -14.03 11.03 -2.84
N ASN A 229 -14.24 9.71 -2.86
CA ASN A 229 -13.30 8.77 -3.47
C ASN A 229 -13.24 8.91 -5.00
N ASP A 230 -14.33 9.36 -5.64
CA ASP A 230 -14.38 9.65 -7.08
C ASP A 230 -13.54 10.90 -7.45
N LYS A 231 -13.41 11.86 -6.52
CA LYS A 231 -12.75 13.15 -6.75
C LYS A 231 -11.24 13.15 -6.51
N ILE A 232 -10.71 12.13 -5.82
CA ILE A 232 -9.28 11.98 -5.52
C ILE A 232 -8.50 11.31 -6.68
N GLU A 233 -9.20 10.77 -7.68
CA GLU A 233 -8.60 10.06 -8.83
C GLU A 233 -8.44 10.93 -10.10
N HIS A 234 -8.74 12.24 -10.03
CA HIS A 234 -8.48 13.25 -11.07
C HIS A 234 -7.40 14.24 -10.63
#